data_AF-A0A7J9I5W8-F1
#
_entry.id   AF-A0A7J9I5W8-F1
#
_cell.length_a   1.000
_cell.length_b   1.000
_cell.length_c   1.000
_cell.angle_alpha   90.00
_cell.angle_beta   90.00
_cell.angle_gamma   90.00
#
_symmetry.space_group_name_H-M   'P 1'
#
loop_
_entity.id
_entity.type
_entity.pdbx_description
1 polymer ?
#
loop_
_entity_poly.entity_id
_entity_poly.type
_entity_poly.pdbx_seq_one_letter_code
_entity_poly.pdbx_strand_id
1 'polypeptide(L)'
;WSSALFEDSNIAINCEDLGIKAQRVKSTSVRSLPSNERIKKKMSVQEYLDKHMLSRKIEDAVNAAVRAKTPDPVLFISNHMKKAVSSVITKVKARQILDSRGIPTVEVELYTNKGVFRASVPCGDSTGMYEAVELRDGDKGTYLGNAVTKAVKNINEKISEALVGMDPTVQLQIDQAMIDLDKTEKKSELGANAILAVSIAACRAGAAEKEVPLYKHIADLSGKTNAILPVPAFTVISGGKHSGNSLPVQDIMILPTGAVRFEEALQMGSETYHHLK
;
A
#
# COMPACT_ATOMS: atom_id res chain seq x y z
N TRP A 1 -49.56 -1.43 11.54
CA TRP A 1 -49.67 -1.57 13.01
C TRP A 1 -48.37 -1.07 13.61
N SER A 2 -48.47 0.03 14.38
CA SER A 2 -47.45 0.73 15.21
C SER A 2 -46.16 1.20 14.50
N SER A 3 -45.77 2.48 14.37
CA SER A 3 -45.84 3.69 15.20
C SER A 3 -45.21 3.58 16.60
N ALA A 4 -44.09 4.32 16.75
CA ALA A 4 -43.52 4.98 17.92
C ALA A 4 -43.13 4.13 19.16
N LEU A 5 -42.03 4.49 19.83
CA LEU A 5 -42.02 5.06 21.20
C LEU A 5 -40.56 5.25 21.71
N PHE A 6 -40.31 6.49 22.19
CA PHE A 6 -39.58 6.93 23.42
C PHE A 6 -38.07 6.57 23.57
N GLU A 7 -37.20 7.38 24.21
CA GLU A 7 -37.43 8.18 25.42
C GLU A 7 -36.34 9.25 25.64
N ASP A 8 -36.76 10.42 26.10
CA ASP A 8 -35.94 11.49 26.68
C ASP A 8 -35.38 11.08 28.05
N SER A 9 -34.18 11.55 28.41
CA SER A 9 -33.79 11.70 29.81
C SER A 9 -32.99 12.98 30.03
N ASN A 10 -33.71 13.99 30.54
CA ASN A 10 -33.17 15.18 31.17
C ASN A 10 -32.43 14.80 32.46
N ILE A 11 -31.18 15.25 32.61
CA ILE A 11 -30.56 15.43 33.93
C ILE A 11 -30.22 16.92 34.05
N ALA A 12 -31.02 17.60 34.85
CA ALA A 12 -30.73 18.93 35.36
C ALA A 12 -29.71 18.82 36.49
N ILE A 13 -28.60 19.54 36.39
CA ILE A 13 -27.71 19.81 37.53
C ILE A 13 -27.92 21.27 37.92
N ASN A 14 -28.41 21.42 39.15
CA ASN A 14 -28.67 22.69 39.81
C ASN A 14 -27.33 23.20 40.40
N CYS A 15 -26.85 24.34 39.92
CA CYS A 15 -25.66 25.01 40.45
C CYS A 15 -26.08 26.26 41.23
N GLU A 16 -26.48 26.07 42.48
CA GLU A 16 -26.34 27.10 43.51
C GLU A 16 -25.05 26.80 44.28
N ASP A 17 -23.97 27.45 43.88
CA ASP A 17 -22.87 27.89 44.73
C ASP A 17 -21.76 28.37 43.81
N LEU A 18 -21.56 29.69 43.77
CA LEU A 18 -20.30 30.41 43.52
C LEU A 18 -20.66 31.88 43.26
N GLY A 19 -20.56 32.67 44.32
CA GLY A 19 -20.85 34.11 44.30
C GLY A 19 -19.93 34.88 43.37
N ILE A 20 -20.50 35.39 42.27
CA ILE A 20 -19.87 36.41 41.43
C ILE A 20 -20.92 37.47 41.04
N LYS A 21 -20.57 38.73 41.32
CA LYS A 21 -21.40 39.94 41.19
C LYS A 21 -21.96 40.13 39.76
N ALA A 22 -23.24 40.48 39.68
CA ALA A 22 -23.88 40.96 38.47
C ALA A 22 -23.25 42.27 37.97
N GLN A 23 -22.64 42.25 36.78
CA GLN A 23 -22.35 43.46 36.00
C GLN A 23 -23.31 43.55 34.83
N ARG A 24 -24.06 44.66 34.80
CA ARG A 24 -25.04 45.04 33.79
C ARG A 24 -24.30 45.46 32.51
N VAL A 25 -24.21 44.58 31.52
CA VAL A 25 -23.67 44.92 30.19
C VAL A 25 -24.81 45.37 29.29
N LYS A 26 -24.66 46.58 28.74
CA LYS A 26 -25.63 47.29 27.90
C LYS A 26 -25.88 46.55 26.59
N SER A 27 -27.13 46.61 26.12
CA SER A 27 -27.54 46.15 24.79
C SER A 27 -26.69 46.83 23.72
N THR A 28 -26.01 46.02 22.92
CA THR A 28 -25.32 46.49 21.71
C THR A 28 -25.87 45.70 20.54
N SER A 29 -26.34 46.44 19.54
CA SER A 29 -26.91 45.99 18.28
C SER A 29 -26.23 44.75 17.70
N VAL A 30 -27.04 43.78 17.28
CA VAL A 30 -26.63 42.60 16.51
C VAL A 30 -25.94 43.07 15.23
N ARG A 31 -24.60 43.04 15.20
CA ARG A 31 -23.85 43.04 13.96
C ARG A 31 -23.92 41.62 13.39
N SER A 32 -24.59 41.48 12.26
CA SER A 32 -24.52 40.29 11.41
C SER A 32 -23.06 39.96 11.12
N LEU A 33 -22.69 38.70 11.34
CA LEU A 33 -21.44 38.12 10.85
C LEU A 33 -21.47 38.15 9.31
N PRO A 34 -20.38 38.54 8.63
CA PRO A 34 -20.35 38.45 7.17
C PRO A 34 -20.37 36.98 6.75
N SER A 35 -21.28 36.69 5.83
CA SER A 35 -21.44 35.41 5.16
C SER A 35 -20.14 34.95 4.51
N ASN A 36 -19.82 33.68 4.72
CA ASN A 36 -18.64 33.00 4.23
C ASN A 36 -18.80 32.67 2.73
N GLU A 37 -18.84 33.69 1.87
CA GLU A 37 -18.71 33.53 0.42
C GLU A 37 -17.23 33.58 0.05
N ARG A 38 -16.57 32.41 0.03
CA ARG A 38 -15.29 32.25 -0.66
C ARG A 38 -15.50 32.46 -2.15
N ILE A 39 -15.33 33.69 -2.60
CA ILE A 39 -15.09 34.02 -4.00
C ILE A 39 -13.84 33.24 -4.44
N LYS A 40 -13.99 32.19 -5.26
CA LYS A 40 -12.87 31.57 -5.97
C LYS A 40 -12.28 32.63 -6.90
N LYS A 41 -11.27 33.37 -6.44
CA LYS A 41 -10.52 34.32 -7.26
C LYS A 41 -9.98 33.55 -8.48
N LYS A 42 -10.48 33.87 -9.67
CA LYS A 42 -10.07 33.24 -10.92
C LYS A 42 -8.62 33.69 -11.17
N MET A 43 -7.67 32.79 -10.94
CA MET A 43 -6.24 33.06 -11.14
C MET A 43 -6.01 33.40 -12.61
N SER A 44 -5.21 34.44 -12.90
CA SER A 44 -4.91 34.82 -14.27
C SER A 44 -4.05 33.74 -14.96
N VAL A 45 -4.05 33.71 -16.29
CA VAL A 45 -3.21 32.78 -17.05
C VAL A 45 -1.74 32.97 -16.70
N GLN A 46 -1.28 34.23 -16.60
CA GLN A 46 0.11 34.54 -16.27
C GLN A 46 0.49 34.07 -14.86
N GLU A 47 -0.37 34.34 -13.87
CA GLU A 47 -0.16 33.83 -12.50
C GLU A 47 -0.09 32.30 -12.45
N TYR A 48 -0.88 31.59 -13.28
CA TYR A 48 -0.80 30.13 -13.37
C TYR A 48 0.54 29.66 -13.96
N LEU A 49 0.96 30.26 -15.07
CA LEU A 49 2.22 29.93 -15.75
C LEU A 49 3.41 30.14 -14.81
N ASP A 50 3.44 31.27 -14.11
CA ASP A 50 4.52 31.63 -13.19
C ASP A 50 4.51 30.73 -11.94
N LYS A 51 3.34 30.52 -11.33
CA LYS A 51 3.20 29.65 -10.15
C LYS A 51 3.70 28.23 -10.40
N HIS A 52 3.48 27.69 -11.60
CA HIS A 52 3.87 26.32 -11.96
C HIS A 52 5.19 26.25 -12.74
N MET A 53 5.84 27.39 -12.98
CA MET A 53 7.06 27.52 -13.80
C MET A 53 6.91 26.84 -15.17
N LEU A 54 5.71 26.89 -15.77
CA LEU A 54 5.35 26.03 -16.89
C LEU A 54 6.17 26.36 -18.14
N SER A 55 6.37 27.65 -18.43
CA SER A 55 7.17 28.11 -19.56
C SER A 55 8.60 27.59 -19.48
N ARG A 56 9.22 27.69 -18.30
CA ARG A 56 10.59 27.20 -18.04
C ARG A 56 10.70 25.68 -18.23
N LYS A 57 9.76 24.91 -17.70
CA LYS A 57 9.76 23.44 -17.83
C LYS A 57 9.64 22.99 -19.29
N ILE A 58 8.77 23.64 -20.06
CA ILE A 58 8.61 23.34 -21.49
C ILE A 58 9.88 23.70 -22.26
N GLU A 59 10.43 24.89 -22.01
CA GLU A 59 11.68 25.34 -22.65
C GLU A 59 12.85 24.40 -22.34
N ASP A 60 13.01 23.99 -21.08
CA ASP A 60 14.03 23.03 -20.66
C ASP A 60 13.89 21.68 -21.40
N ALA A 61 12.66 21.17 -21.54
CA ALA A 61 12.39 19.92 -22.25
C ALA A 61 12.69 20.01 -23.76
N VAL A 62 12.30 21.13 -24.41
CA VAL A 62 12.61 21.40 -25.82
C VAL A 62 14.13 21.51 -26.01
N ASN A 63 14.82 22.27 -25.15
CA ASN A 63 16.27 22.41 -25.20
C ASN A 63 16.99 21.07 -25.00
N ALA A 64 16.47 20.21 -24.12
CA ALA A 64 17.00 18.85 -23.94
C ALA A 64 16.83 17.99 -25.21
N ALA A 65 15.69 18.07 -25.89
CA ALA A 65 15.45 17.35 -27.15
C ALA A 65 16.39 17.84 -28.27
N VAL A 66 16.58 19.16 -28.39
CA VAL A 66 17.49 19.77 -29.38
C VAL A 66 18.95 19.34 -29.12
N ARG A 67 19.40 19.39 -27.86
CA ARG A 67 20.75 18.93 -27.47
C ARG A 67 20.97 17.45 -27.78
N ALA A 68 19.96 16.61 -27.53
CA ALA A 68 20.00 15.18 -27.79
C ALA A 68 19.95 14.82 -29.29
N LYS A 69 19.54 15.77 -30.17
CA LYS A 69 19.32 15.54 -31.61
C LYS A 69 18.49 14.28 -31.88
N THR A 70 17.46 14.07 -31.06
CA THR A 70 16.60 12.87 -31.14
C THR A 70 15.84 12.84 -32.48
N PRO A 71 15.70 11.66 -33.11
CA PRO A 71 14.91 11.51 -34.34
C PRO A 71 13.40 11.71 -34.09
N ASP A 72 12.94 11.52 -32.85
CA ASP A 72 11.56 11.82 -32.42
C ASP A 72 11.58 12.81 -31.23
N PRO A 73 11.51 14.12 -31.50
CA PRO A 73 11.50 15.16 -30.46
C PRO A 73 10.25 15.14 -29.59
N VAL A 74 9.09 14.75 -30.14
CA VAL A 74 7.82 14.80 -29.41
C VAL A 74 7.78 13.70 -28.36
N LEU A 75 8.17 12.48 -28.71
CA LEU A 75 8.28 11.37 -27.76
C LEU A 75 9.31 11.67 -26.67
N PHE A 76 10.45 12.26 -27.04
CA PHE A 76 11.48 12.65 -26.07
C PHE A 76 10.95 13.68 -25.07
N ILE A 77 10.33 14.75 -25.54
CA ILE A 77 9.74 15.79 -24.67
C ILE A 77 8.68 15.18 -23.76
N SER A 78 7.80 14.33 -24.28
CA SER A 78 6.78 13.63 -23.50
C SER A 78 7.41 12.82 -22.35
N ASN A 79 8.45 12.04 -22.64
CA ASN A 79 9.15 11.25 -21.62
C ASN A 79 9.92 12.13 -20.63
N HIS A 80 10.56 13.20 -21.10
CA HIS A 80 11.25 14.17 -20.25
C HIS A 80 10.29 14.84 -19.26
N MET A 81 9.13 15.28 -19.75
CA MET A 81 8.10 15.89 -18.93
C MET A 81 7.48 14.89 -17.95
N LYS A 82 7.30 13.62 -18.35
CA LYS A 82 6.87 12.54 -17.44
C LYS A 82 7.83 12.34 -16.27
N LYS A 83 9.15 12.41 -16.50
CA LYS A 83 10.16 12.31 -15.44
C LYS A 83 10.15 13.51 -14.48
N ALA A 84 9.67 14.66 -14.94
CA ALA A 84 9.55 15.86 -14.12
C ALA A 84 8.26 15.89 -13.27
N VAL A 85 7.38 14.89 -13.40
CA VAL A 85 6.18 14.77 -12.58
C VAL A 85 6.56 14.26 -11.19
N SER A 86 5.92 14.81 -10.16
CA SER A 86 6.12 14.37 -8.78
C SER A 86 5.84 12.88 -8.60
N SER A 87 6.75 12.22 -7.89
CA SER A 87 6.65 10.84 -7.45
C SER A 87 5.68 10.75 -6.28
N VAL A 88 4.37 10.61 -6.56
CA VAL A 88 3.35 10.57 -5.50
C VAL A 88 2.38 9.42 -5.69
N ILE A 89 1.99 8.82 -4.57
CA ILE A 89 0.86 7.89 -4.49
C ILE A 89 -0.43 8.69 -4.70
N THR A 90 -1.19 8.36 -5.72
CA THR A 90 -2.45 9.05 -6.05
C THR A 90 -3.68 8.30 -5.55
N LYS A 91 -3.57 6.98 -5.38
CA LYS A 91 -4.64 6.11 -4.89
C LYS A 91 -4.08 4.75 -4.49
N VAL A 92 -4.70 4.11 -3.50
CA VAL A 92 -4.52 2.69 -3.21
C VAL A 92 -5.88 2.01 -3.31
N LYS A 93 -5.95 0.85 -3.97
CA LYS A 93 -7.19 0.08 -4.08
C LYS A 93 -6.90 -1.39 -3.86
N ALA A 94 -7.68 -2.04 -3.01
CA ALA A 94 -7.60 -3.47 -2.74
C ALA A 94 -8.82 -4.23 -3.24
N ARG A 95 -8.62 -5.53 -3.47
CA ARG A 95 -9.65 -6.52 -3.76
C ARG A 95 -9.29 -7.85 -3.09
N GLN A 96 -10.30 -8.70 -2.93
CA GLN A 96 -10.09 -10.10 -2.59
C GLN A 96 -9.85 -10.91 -3.87
N ILE A 97 -8.83 -11.77 -3.85
CA ILE A 97 -8.55 -12.80 -4.87
C ILE A 97 -8.42 -14.17 -4.18
N LEU A 98 -8.17 -15.24 -4.94
CA LEU A 98 -7.90 -16.58 -4.39
C LEU A 98 -6.43 -16.94 -4.55
N ASP A 99 -5.84 -17.56 -3.54
CA ASP A 99 -4.49 -18.12 -3.56
C ASP A 99 -4.44 -19.48 -4.29
N SER A 100 -3.27 -20.12 -4.32
CA SER A 100 -3.06 -21.41 -4.99
C SER A 100 -3.87 -22.58 -4.41
N ARG A 101 -4.49 -22.43 -3.23
CA ARG A 101 -5.34 -23.42 -2.57
C ARG A 101 -6.82 -23.06 -2.65
N GLY A 102 -7.17 -21.96 -3.33
CA GLY A 102 -8.53 -21.45 -3.38
C GLY A 102 -8.96 -20.71 -2.10
N ILE A 103 -8.02 -20.33 -1.23
CA ILE A 103 -8.29 -19.57 -0.01
C ILE A 103 -8.22 -18.08 -0.35
N PRO A 104 -9.17 -17.25 0.11
CA PRO A 104 -9.11 -15.82 -0.15
C PRO A 104 -7.79 -15.18 0.30
N THR A 105 -7.31 -14.18 -0.44
CA THR A 105 -6.19 -13.33 -0.03
C THR A 105 -6.37 -11.91 -0.58
N VAL A 106 -5.57 -10.97 -0.10
CA VAL A 106 -5.59 -9.57 -0.48
C VAL A 106 -4.71 -9.35 -1.71
N GLU A 107 -5.24 -8.59 -2.68
CA GLU A 107 -4.47 -7.99 -3.75
C GLU A 107 -4.67 -6.47 -3.75
N VAL A 108 -3.57 -5.73 -3.88
CA VAL A 108 -3.52 -4.27 -3.90
C VAL A 108 -3.04 -3.78 -5.24
N GLU A 109 -3.65 -2.68 -5.69
CA GLU A 109 -3.15 -1.79 -6.72
C GLU A 109 -2.82 -0.42 -6.12
N LEU A 110 -1.58 -0.01 -6.28
CA LEU A 110 -1.11 1.32 -5.92
C LEU A 110 -0.90 2.14 -7.19
N TYR A 111 -1.52 3.30 -7.22
CA TYR A 111 -1.54 4.20 -8.37
C TYR A 111 -0.56 5.34 -8.12
N THR A 112 0.20 5.67 -9.15
CA THR A 112 1.08 6.85 -9.20
C THR A 112 0.86 7.57 -10.53
N ASN A 113 1.59 8.66 -10.75
CA ASN A 113 1.64 9.32 -12.04
C ASN A 113 2.32 8.50 -13.15
N LYS A 114 3.09 7.45 -12.79
CA LYS A 114 3.76 6.56 -13.76
C LYS A 114 2.93 5.34 -14.16
N GLY A 115 1.98 4.93 -13.32
CA GLY A 115 1.14 3.78 -13.60
C GLY A 115 0.58 3.11 -12.35
N VAL A 116 0.17 1.86 -12.53
CA VAL A 116 -0.47 1.02 -11.51
C VAL A 116 0.47 -0.14 -11.16
N PHE A 117 0.74 -0.29 -9.87
CA PHE A 117 1.62 -1.32 -9.32
C PHE A 117 0.82 -2.27 -8.46
N ARG A 118 0.85 -3.55 -8.84
CA ARG A 118 0.04 -4.58 -8.19
C ARG A 118 0.88 -5.45 -7.29
N ALA A 119 0.32 -5.90 -6.17
CA ALA A 119 0.91 -6.93 -5.33
C ALA A 119 -0.18 -7.73 -4.62
N SER A 120 0.05 -9.03 -4.44
CA SER A 120 -0.76 -9.91 -3.61
C SER A 120 0.11 -10.52 -2.53
N VAL A 121 -0.51 -10.98 -1.45
CA VAL A 121 0.18 -11.59 -0.32
C VAL A 121 -0.12 -13.08 -0.21
N PRO A 122 0.88 -13.90 0.15
CA PRO A 122 0.65 -15.32 0.43
C PRO A 122 -0.12 -15.48 1.74
N CYS A 123 -0.77 -16.64 1.89
CA CYS A 123 -1.35 -17.09 3.15
C CYS A 123 -0.52 -18.27 3.68
N GLY A 124 -0.20 -18.27 4.98
CA GLY A 124 0.48 -19.38 5.65
C GLY A 124 -0.50 -20.32 6.38
N ASP A 125 -0.22 -21.62 6.38
CA ASP A 125 -0.98 -22.63 7.14
C ASP A 125 -0.45 -22.88 8.57
N SER A 126 0.78 -22.43 8.84
CA SER A 126 1.48 -22.67 10.11
C SER A 126 1.81 -21.35 10.77
N THR A 127 0.79 -20.71 11.37
CA THR A 127 0.97 -19.43 12.07
C THR A 127 1.62 -19.64 13.43
N GLY A 128 2.85 -19.13 13.58
CA GLY A 128 3.53 -19.08 14.88
C GLY A 128 2.87 -18.06 15.82
N MET A 129 2.91 -18.32 17.14
CA MET A 129 2.33 -17.43 18.17
C MET A 129 2.89 -16.00 18.14
N TYR A 130 4.10 -15.82 17.60
CA TYR A 130 4.80 -14.54 17.53
C TYR A 130 4.63 -13.82 16.18
N GLU A 131 3.91 -14.40 15.24
CA GLU A 131 3.70 -13.80 13.93
C GLU A 131 2.73 -12.61 13.99
N ALA A 132 2.88 -11.73 13.00
CA ALA A 132 1.90 -10.68 12.77
C ALA A 132 0.57 -11.29 12.30
N VAL A 133 -0.54 -10.68 12.68
CA VAL A 133 -1.87 -11.26 12.49
C VAL A 133 -2.34 -11.08 11.06
N GLU A 134 -2.54 -12.19 10.35
CA GLU A 134 -3.33 -12.19 9.13
C GLU A 134 -4.81 -11.93 9.47
N LEU A 135 -5.37 -10.80 9.03
CA LEU A 135 -6.74 -10.43 9.34
C LEU A 135 -7.73 -11.17 8.43
N ARG A 136 -8.57 -12.00 9.06
CA ARG A 136 -9.66 -12.76 8.44
C ARG A 136 -11.02 -12.31 8.97
N ASP A 137 -12.07 -12.53 8.18
CA ASP A 137 -13.41 -12.09 8.52
C ASP A 137 -14.05 -12.94 9.64
N GLY A 138 -13.75 -14.25 9.67
CA GLY A 138 -14.24 -15.19 10.67
C GLY A 138 -15.69 -15.67 10.46
N ASP A 139 -16.38 -15.18 9.43
CA ASP A 139 -17.72 -15.63 9.07
C ASP A 139 -17.71 -17.01 8.39
N LYS A 140 -18.10 -18.05 9.14
CA LYS A 140 -18.12 -19.44 8.65
C LYS A 140 -19.06 -19.63 7.43
N GLY A 141 -20.03 -18.76 7.22
CA GLY A 141 -20.91 -18.80 6.04
C GLY A 141 -20.21 -18.45 4.73
N THR A 142 -19.06 -17.78 4.80
CA THR A 142 -18.36 -17.22 3.63
C THR A 142 -16.91 -17.69 3.60
N TYR A 143 -16.53 -18.47 2.58
CA TYR A 143 -15.19 -19.07 2.46
C TYR A 143 -14.69 -19.77 3.75
N LEU A 144 -15.61 -20.40 4.49
CA LEU A 144 -15.32 -21.09 5.76
C LEU A 144 -14.66 -20.20 6.83
N GLY A 145 -14.93 -18.88 6.81
CA GLY A 145 -14.33 -17.91 7.73
C GLY A 145 -13.07 -17.24 7.19
N ASN A 146 -12.57 -17.65 6.03
CA ASN A 146 -11.30 -17.19 5.47
C ASN A 146 -11.42 -15.97 4.56
N ALA A 147 -12.60 -15.37 4.40
CA ALA A 147 -12.72 -14.12 3.66
C ALA A 147 -11.84 -13.01 4.27
N VAL A 148 -11.42 -12.06 3.44
CA VAL A 148 -10.51 -10.95 3.80
C VAL A 148 -11.14 -9.58 3.54
N THR A 149 -12.46 -9.49 3.58
CA THR A 149 -13.18 -8.25 3.25
C THR A 149 -12.87 -7.14 4.25
N LYS A 150 -12.62 -7.46 5.53
CA LYS A 150 -12.17 -6.49 6.55
C LYS A 150 -10.80 -5.90 6.19
N ALA A 151 -9.84 -6.74 5.79
CA ALA A 151 -8.51 -6.26 5.37
C ALA A 151 -8.61 -5.40 4.10
N VAL A 152 -9.42 -5.81 3.11
CA VAL A 152 -9.68 -5.01 1.90
C VAL A 152 -10.31 -3.66 2.24
N LYS A 153 -11.27 -3.63 3.17
CA LYS A 153 -11.91 -2.40 3.65
C LYS A 153 -10.90 -1.47 4.33
N ASN A 154 -10.08 -2.01 5.24
CA ASN A 154 -9.01 -1.25 5.90
C ASN A 154 -8.06 -0.58 4.88
N ILE A 155 -7.71 -1.27 3.78
CA ILE A 155 -6.86 -0.68 2.75
C ILE A 155 -7.58 0.45 2.01
N ASN A 156 -8.81 0.19 1.55
CA ASN A 156 -9.55 1.13 0.73
C ASN A 156 -9.98 2.40 1.48
N GLU A 157 -10.27 2.29 2.78
CA GLU A 157 -10.82 3.39 3.58
C GLU A 157 -9.78 4.07 4.48
N LYS A 158 -8.84 3.33 5.08
CA LYS A 158 -7.88 3.90 6.04
C LYS A 158 -6.50 4.09 5.43
N ILE A 159 -5.91 3.02 4.90
CA ILE A 159 -4.54 3.06 4.38
C ILE A 159 -4.45 3.96 3.13
N SER A 160 -5.43 3.87 2.23
CA SER A 160 -5.44 4.73 1.05
C SER A 160 -5.49 6.21 1.41
N GLU A 161 -6.27 6.60 2.43
CA GLU A 161 -6.32 8.00 2.87
C GLU A 161 -4.97 8.44 3.45
N ALA A 162 -4.36 7.60 4.29
CA ALA A 162 -3.10 7.91 4.95
C ALA A 162 -1.90 8.03 4.00
N LEU A 163 -1.89 7.28 2.89
CA LEU A 163 -0.72 7.20 2.00
C LEU A 163 -0.79 8.12 0.76
N VAL A 164 -1.97 8.66 0.42
CA VAL A 164 -2.10 9.56 -0.74
C VAL A 164 -1.23 10.80 -0.55
N GLY A 165 -0.43 11.12 -1.56
CA GLY A 165 0.52 12.22 -1.56
C GLY A 165 1.93 11.84 -1.08
N MET A 166 2.14 10.65 -0.51
CA MET A 166 3.47 10.19 -0.12
C MET A 166 4.31 9.75 -1.33
N ASP A 167 5.63 9.83 -1.20
CA ASP A 167 6.57 9.40 -2.23
C ASP A 167 6.85 7.89 -2.14
N PRO A 168 6.52 7.09 -3.19
CA PRO A 168 6.73 5.65 -3.19
C PRO A 168 8.20 5.22 -3.12
N THR A 169 9.16 6.13 -3.34
CA THR A 169 10.59 5.83 -3.21
C THR A 169 11.08 5.81 -1.77
N VAL A 170 10.31 6.37 -0.83
CA VAL A 170 10.63 6.47 0.60
C VAL A 170 9.94 5.35 1.38
N GLN A 171 10.33 4.10 1.08
CA GLN A 171 9.71 2.88 1.60
C GLN A 171 9.51 2.90 3.12
N LEU A 172 10.54 3.31 3.88
CA LEU A 172 10.50 3.35 5.34
C LEU A 172 9.37 4.25 5.88
N GLN A 173 9.12 5.39 5.24
CA GLN A 173 8.05 6.30 5.67
C GLN A 173 6.67 5.70 5.43
N ILE A 174 6.48 5.02 4.30
CA ILE A 174 5.22 4.35 3.97
C ILE A 174 4.93 3.21 4.94
N ASP A 175 5.92 2.35 5.17
CA ASP A 175 5.78 1.23 6.09
C ASP A 175 5.54 1.71 7.52
N GLN A 176 6.26 2.75 7.97
CA GLN A 176 6.06 3.33 9.31
C GLN A 176 4.68 3.98 9.44
N ALA A 177 4.21 4.72 8.42
CA ALA A 177 2.87 5.32 8.46
C ALA A 177 1.76 4.27 8.63
N MET A 178 1.90 3.09 8.00
CA MET A 178 0.94 1.99 8.18
C MET A 178 1.07 1.33 9.55
N ILE A 179 2.29 1.16 10.07
CA ILE A 179 2.53 0.61 11.42
C ILE A 179 1.95 1.54 12.49
N ASP A 180 2.19 2.85 12.37
CA ASP A 180 1.69 3.87 13.28
C ASP A 180 0.16 4.00 13.20
N LEU A 181 -0.42 3.80 12.01
CA LEU A 181 -1.87 3.78 11.81
C LEU A 181 -2.54 2.57 12.47
N ASP A 182 -1.88 1.41 12.46
CA ASP A 182 -2.38 0.18 13.08
C ASP A 182 -2.38 0.25 14.61
N LYS A 183 -1.33 0.83 15.22
CA LYS A 183 -1.18 1.02 16.67
C LYS A 183 -1.09 -0.27 17.51
N THR A 184 -0.97 -1.44 16.89
CA THR A 184 -0.76 -2.70 17.61
C THR A 184 0.59 -3.34 17.29
N GLU A 185 1.13 -4.07 18.25
CA GLU A 185 2.42 -4.76 18.10
C GLU A 185 2.40 -5.79 16.95
N LYS A 186 1.28 -6.52 16.83
CA LYS A 186 1.12 -7.63 15.87
C LYS A 186 0.32 -7.26 14.62
N LYS A 187 0.09 -5.97 14.35
CA LYS A 187 -0.63 -5.52 13.13
C LYS A 187 -2.06 -6.05 13.04
N SER A 188 -2.75 -6.20 14.17
CA SER A 188 -4.06 -6.84 14.25
C SER A 188 -5.24 -5.95 13.86
N GLU A 189 -5.08 -4.61 13.89
CA GLU A 189 -6.16 -3.67 13.56
C GLU A 189 -6.34 -3.52 12.04
N LEU A 190 -5.24 -3.34 11.32
CA LEU A 190 -5.24 -3.25 9.86
C LEU A 190 -5.13 -4.63 9.21
N GLY A 191 -4.36 -5.53 9.82
CA GLY A 191 -3.99 -6.84 9.29
C GLY A 191 -2.61 -6.82 8.63
N ALA A 192 -1.76 -7.77 8.99
CA ALA A 192 -0.43 -7.93 8.40
C ALA A 192 -0.51 -8.17 6.88
N ASN A 193 -1.53 -8.90 6.41
CA ASN A 193 -1.83 -9.11 5.01
C ASN A 193 -2.17 -7.80 4.27
N ALA A 194 -2.87 -6.87 4.93
CA ALA A 194 -3.15 -5.55 4.35
C ALA A 194 -1.89 -4.69 4.23
N ILE A 195 -1.13 -4.57 5.32
CA ILE A 195 0.09 -3.75 5.37
C ILE A 195 1.12 -4.28 4.37
N LEU A 196 1.36 -5.60 4.35
CA LEU A 196 2.34 -6.21 3.46
C LEU A 196 1.97 -6.05 1.98
N ALA A 197 0.69 -6.19 1.62
CA ALA A 197 0.26 -6.04 0.23
C ALA A 197 0.53 -4.61 -0.28
N VAL A 198 0.22 -3.61 0.53
CA VAL A 198 0.48 -2.20 0.20
C VAL A 198 1.99 -1.92 0.17
N SER A 199 2.76 -2.45 1.13
CA SER A 199 4.21 -2.30 1.21
C SER A 199 4.92 -2.82 -0.04
N ILE A 200 4.57 -4.01 -0.53
CA ILE A 200 5.14 -4.59 -1.75
C ILE A 200 4.73 -3.78 -2.99
N ALA A 201 3.47 -3.33 -3.06
CA ALA A 201 3.00 -2.48 -4.15
C ALA A 201 3.74 -1.13 -4.20
N ALA A 202 4.00 -0.52 -3.04
CA ALA A 202 4.80 0.69 -2.90
C ALA A 202 6.26 0.45 -3.32
N CYS A 203 6.86 -0.66 -2.91
CA CYS A 203 8.22 -1.02 -3.31
C CYS A 203 8.35 -1.17 -4.84
N ARG A 204 7.36 -1.81 -5.49
CA ARG A 204 7.30 -1.89 -6.96
C ARG A 204 7.15 -0.51 -7.61
N ALA A 205 6.34 0.36 -7.03
CA ALA A 205 6.18 1.73 -7.49
C ALA A 205 7.48 2.54 -7.34
N GLY A 206 8.16 2.43 -6.21
CA GLY A 206 9.46 3.07 -5.94
C GLY A 206 10.56 2.60 -6.90
N ALA A 207 10.58 1.31 -7.25
CA ALA A 207 11.50 0.78 -8.24
C ALA A 207 11.28 1.39 -9.64
N ALA A 208 10.01 1.45 -10.06
CA ALA A 208 9.63 2.07 -11.34
C ALA A 208 9.86 3.58 -11.35
N GLU A 209 9.71 4.23 -10.20
CA GLU A 209 10.01 5.64 -10.05
C GLU A 209 11.50 5.93 -10.25
N LYS A 210 12.37 5.08 -9.70
CA LYS A 210 13.83 5.13 -9.88
C LYS A 210 14.31 4.56 -11.23
N GLU A 211 13.40 4.07 -12.07
CA GLU A 211 13.71 3.42 -13.36
C GLU A 211 14.71 2.25 -13.22
N VAL A 212 14.60 1.47 -12.13
CA VAL A 212 15.43 0.29 -11.88
C VAL A 212 14.58 -0.97 -11.73
N PRO A 213 15.12 -2.17 -12.02
CA PRO A 213 14.46 -3.42 -11.68
C PRO A 213 14.20 -3.54 -10.18
N LEU A 214 13.12 -4.23 -9.81
CA LEU A 214 12.72 -4.41 -8.40
C LEU A 214 13.84 -4.98 -7.52
N TYR A 215 14.58 -5.97 -8.00
CA TYR A 215 15.67 -6.58 -7.22
C TYR A 215 16.77 -5.55 -6.86
N LYS A 216 17.05 -4.60 -7.76
CA LYS A 216 18.04 -3.54 -7.53
C LYS A 216 17.50 -2.52 -6.54
N HIS A 217 16.23 -2.15 -6.66
CA HIS A 217 15.59 -1.27 -5.69
C HIS A 217 15.60 -1.85 -4.27
N ILE A 218 15.32 -3.15 -4.13
CA ILE A 218 15.39 -3.85 -2.83
C ILE A 218 16.84 -3.87 -2.32
N ALA A 219 17.83 -4.11 -3.20
CA ALA A 219 19.23 -4.07 -2.82
C ALA A 219 19.61 -2.68 -2.26
N ASP A 220 19.24 -1.60 -2.95
CA ASP A 220 19.47 -0.22 -2.52
C ASP A 220 18.80 0.07 -1.16
N LEU A 221 17.54 -0.36 -0.96
CA LEU A 221 16.84 -0.21 0.32
C LEU A 221 17.53 -0.96 1.47
N SER A 222 18.15 -2.10 1.17
CA SER A 222 18.89 -2.92 2.15
C SER A 222 20.34 -2.48 2.37
N GLY A 223 20.82 -1.44 1.65
CA GLY A 223 22.22 -1.01 1.69
C GLY A 223 23.20 -2.00 1.04
N LYS A 224 22.71 -2.91 0.19
CA LYS A 224 23.52 -3.91 -0.52
C LYS A 224 23.73 -3.49 -1.97
N THR A 225 24.94 -3.66 -2.49
CA THR A 225 25.28 -3.27 -3.87
C THR A 225 25.33 -4.45 -4.84
N ASN A 226 25.54 -5.67 -4.34
CA ASN A 226 25.77 -6.85 -5.16
C ASN A 226 24.57 -7.80 -5.08
N ALA A 227 23.91 -8.01 -6.21
CA ALA A 227 22.89 -9.04 -6.32
C ALA A 227 23.55 -10.43 -6.40
N ILE A 228 23.02 -11.38 -5.64
CA ILE A 228 23.45 -12.78 -5.64
C ILE A 228 22.24 -13.62 -6.03
N LEU A 229 22.42 -14.56 -6.95
CA LEU A 229 21.39 -15.56 -7.24
C LEU A 229 21.43 -16.64 -6.15
N PRO A 230 20.29 -16.98 -5.53
CA PRO A 230 20.26 -17.99 -4.47
C PRO A 230 20.38 -19.40 -5.03
N VAL A 231 20.85 -20.34 -4.22
CA VAL A 231 20.65 -21.78 -4.49
C VAL A 231 19.17 -22.09 -4.25
N PRO A 232 18.43 -22.60 -5.25
CA PRO A 232 17.03 -22.97 -5.05
C PRO A 232 16.92 -24.21 -4.16
N ALA A 233 15.94 -24.21 -3.25
CA ALA A 233 15.55 -25.38 -2.48
C ALA A 233 14.20 -25.89 -3.01
N PHE A 234 14.19 -27.06 -3.64
CA PHE A 234 12.99 -27.65 -4.22
C PHE A 234 12.39 -28.66 -3.25
N THR A 235 11.16 -28.43 -2.79
CA THR A 235 10.38 -29.46 -2.09
C THR A 235 10.01 -30.57 -3.07
N VAL A 236 10.45 -31.80 -2.79
CA VAL A 236 10.19 -32.97 -3.64
C VAL A 236 9.23 -33.97 -3.02
N ILE A 237 9.21 -34.05 -1.68
CA ILE A 237 8.27 -34.88 -0.93
C ILE A 237 7.73 -34.05 0.23
N SER A 238 6.41 -33.97 0.34
CA SER A 238 5.74 -33.34 1.47
C SER A 238 5.13 -34.39 2.41
N GLY A 239 5.18 -34.11 3.70
CA GLY A 239 4.59 -34.87 4.79
C GLY A 239 3.94 -33.92 5.81
N GLY A 240 3.71 -34.41 7.02
CA GLY A 240 3.10 -33.62 8.09
C GLY A 240 1.72 -33.07 7.69
N LYS A 241 1.44 -31.80 8.01
CA LYS A 241 0.15 -31.16 7.69
C LYS A 241 -0.07 -30.90 6.20
N HIS A 242 0.99 -30.95 5.39
CA HIS A 242 0.90 -30.70 3.95
C HIS A 242 0.54 -31.97 3.15
N SER A 243 0.43 -33.14 3.78
CA SER A 243 0.11 -34.39 3.11
C SER A 243 -0.72 -35.34 3.99
N GLY A 244 -1.53 -36.19 3.38
CA GLY A 244 -2.30 -37.23 4.09
C GLY A 244 -1.52 -38.52 4.40
N ASN A 245 -0.20 -38.51 4.20
CA ASN A 245 0.66 -39.68 4.43
C ASN A 245 1.17 -39.76 5.88
N SER A 246 1.88 -40.85 6.21
CA SER A 246 2.45 -41.09 7.54
C SER A 246 3.82 -40.45 7.78
N LEU A 247 4.34 -39.65 6.84
CA LEU A 247 5.66 -39.05 6.96
C LEU A 247 5.59 -37.88 7.96
N PRO A 248 6.29 -37.92 9.11
CA PRO A 248 6.22 -36.85 10.10
C PRO A 248 6.95 -35.57 9.66
N VAL A 249 7.94 -35.69 8.77
CA VAL A 249 8.70 -34.56 8.23
C VAL A 249 7.82 -33.78 7.26
N GLN A 250 7.77 -32.47 7.42
CA GLN A 250 6.89 -31.61 6.62
C GLN A 250 7.33 -31.48 5.16
N ASP A 251 8.61 -31.20 4.92
CA ASP A 251 9.16 -31.01 3.58
C ASP A 251 10.54 -31.67 3.47
N ILE A 252 10.72 -32.54 2.48
CA ILE A 252 12.03 -33.05 2.06
C ILE A 252 12.42 -32.27 0.82
N MET A 253 13.54 -31.56 0.91
CA MET A 253 14.02 -30.66 -0.14
C MET A 253 15.34 -31.13 -0.75
N ILE A 254 15.53 -30.85 -2.03
CA ILE A 254 16.83 -31.00 -2.72
C ILE A 254 17.40 -29.61 -3.08
N LEU A 255 18.72 -29.48 -2.96
CA LEU A 255 19.45 -28.24 -3.23
C LEU A 255 20.60 -28.55 -4.20
N PRO A 256 20.58 -28.05 -5.44
CA PRO A 256 21.61 -28.29 -6.44
C PRO A 256 22.84 -27.38 -6.21
N THR A 257 23.58 -27.62 -5.13
CA THR A 257 24.74 -26.78 -4.72
C THR A 257 25.94 -26.87 -5.67
N GLY A 258 25.98 -27.87 -6.55
CA GLY A 258 27.03 -28.04 -7.56
C GLY A 258 26.81 -27.27 -8.86
N ALA A 259 25.64 -26.64 -9.07
CA ALA A 259 25.35 -25.88 -10.28
C ALA A 259 26.19 -24.60 -10.35
N VAL A 260 26.72 -24.27 -11.54
CA VAL A 260 27.52 -23.05 -11.75
C VAL A 260 26.65 -21.82 -12.06
N ARG A 261 25.38 -22.03 -12.42
CA ARG A 261 24.40 -20.97 -12.71
C ARG A 261 22.99 -21.36 -12.28
N PHE A 262 22.16 -20.36 -11.98
CA PHE A 262 20.77 -20.57 -11.51
C PHE A 262 19.91 -21.38 -12.51
N GLU A 263 20.09 -21.16 -13.80
CA GLU A 263 19.40 -21.91 -14.86
C GLU A 263 19.69 -23.42 -14.79
N GLU A 264 20.95 -23.78 -14.55
CA GLU A 264 21.37 -25.18 -14.39
C GLU A 264 20.81 -25.76 -13.09
N ALA A 265 20.82 -24.99 -12.00
CA ALA A 265 20.19 -25.39 -10.74
C ALA A 265 18.68 -25.71 -10.94
N LEU A 266 17.97 -24.90 -11.72
CA LEU A 266 16.57 -25.17 -12.10
C LEU A 266 16.44 -26.45 -12.94
N GLN A 267 17.32 -26.66 -13.91
CA GLN A 267 17.32 -27.87 -14.74
C GLN A 267 17.54 -29.12 -13.88
N MET A 268 18.57 -29.13 -13.03
CA MET A 268 18.86 -30.24 -12.11
C MET A 268 17.66 -30.56 -11.21
N GLY A 269 17.02 -29.53 -10.64
CA GLY A 269 15.82 -29.68 -9.82
C GLY A 269 14.65 -30.28 -10.60
N SER A 270 14.39 -29.77 -11.81
CA SER A 270 13.32 -30.25 -12.69
C SER A 270 13.53 -31.71 -13.10
N GLU A 271 14.71 -32.07 -13.58
CA GLU A 271 15.02 -33.44 -14.02
C GLU A 271 14.93 -34.41 -12.84
N THR A 272 15.47 -34.05 -11.68
CA THR A 272 15.37 -34.88 -10.47
C THR A 272 13.91 -35.08 -10.04
N TYR A 273 13.10 -34.03 -10.06
CA TYR A 273 11.67 -34.10 -9.74
C TYR A 273 10.91 -35.05 -10.69
N HIS A 274 11.17 -34.97 -11.99
CA HIS A 274 10.49 -35.83 -12.98
C HIS A 274 10.91 -37.29 -12.90
N HIS A 275 12.15 -37.59 -12.52
CA HIS A 275 12.58 -38.98 -12.28
C HIS A 275 12.03 -39.57 -10.98
N LEU A 276 11.76 -38.71 -9.98
CA LEU A 276 11.16 -39.13 -8.71
C LEU A 276 9.65 -39.41 -8.84
N LYS A 277 8.96 -38.70 -9.74
CA LYS A 277 7.52 -38.78 -9.96
C LYS A 277 7.09 -40.11 -10.57
#